data_AF-A0AAV4AT79-F1
#
_entry.id   AF-A0AAV4AT79-F1
#
_cell.length_a   1.000
_cell.length_b   1.000
_cell.length_c   1.000
_cell.angle_alpha   90.00
_cell.angle_beta   90.00
_cell.angle_gamma   90.00
#
_symmetry.space_group_name_H-M   'P 1'
#
loop_
_entity.id
_entity.type
_entity.pdbx_description
1 polymer ?
#
loop_
_entity_poly.entity_id
_entity_poly.type
_entity_poly.pdbx_seq_one_letter_code
_entity_poly.pdbx_strand_id
1 'polypeptide(L)'
;MKRAIATNRGDWVLLEFSVLGFIGRLFHSSSVPRMVEFLLMFYTQKPCDWLMEDYLQVRMCGHGEKWAKCLYKIRCVARPVRPSLFQHLGFRSSLQGHINKLKDKHYRSDVNSTSYAAFSNPPVANIFTTLTTYANDIYDVYTGEKIFWATIPKENDVMEFMFNPPVTLDRIIINTGDAKHPTDILTNAVVEVLQVSPLSRPSPLPGEGGTPPVKHAIHQKAWMERSNTIPELRTWAKTAAQCEGAFVQIGKFDSLGQADISVPPESKIGSIWSLRVRVLATSKMWLVVNKVRALRACCGISSSKLFGYLLTDLK
;
A
#
# COMPACT_ATOMS: atom_id res chain seq x y z
N MET A 1 -13.97 -5.86 -16.09
CA MET A 1 -12.58 -6.22 -16.39
C MET A 1 -11.78 -5.10 -17.06
N LYS A 2 -12.16 -4.59 -18.25
CA LYS A 2 -11.43 -3.51 -18.96
C LYS A 2 -11.09 -2.29 -18.08
N ARG A 3 -12.06 -1.78 -17.32
CA ARG A 3 -11.86 -0.67 -16.35
C ARG A 3 -10.78 -1.00 -15.31
N ALA A 4 -10.81 -2.20 -14.73
CA ALA A 4 -9.85 -2.62 -13.71
C ALA A 4 -8.42 -2.72 -14.25
N ILE A 5 -8.26 -3.15 -15.50
CA ILE A 5 -6.96 -3.16 -16.19
C ILE A 5 -6.49 -1.72 -16.42
N ALA A 6 -7.36 -0.83 -16.92
CA ALA A 6 -7.01 0.57 -17.20
C ALA A 6 -6.61 1.36 -15.93
N THR A 7 -7.17 1.02 -14.77
CA THR A 7 -6.84 1.64 -13.48
C THR A 7 -5.58 1.05 -12.84
N ASN A 8 -5.21 -0.19 -13.17
CA ASN A 8 -3.99 -0.84 -12.70
C ASN A 8 -2.83 -0.59 -13.67
N ARG A 9 -2.23 0.59 -13.56
CA ARG A 9 -1.02 0.98 -14.31
C ARG A 9 0.26 0.50 -13.62
N GLY A 10 1.37 0.48 -14.36
CA GLY A 10 2.69 0.06 -13.87
C GLY A 10 2.94 -1.44 -14.00
N ASP A 11 4.04 -1.91 -13.43
CA ASP A 11 4.49 -3.31 -13.53
C ASP A 11 3.74 -4.17 -12.50
N TRP A 12 2.65 -4.80 -12.93
CA TRP A 12 1.96 -5.84 -12.16
C TRP A 12 2.13 -7.18 -12.86
N VAL A 13 2.07 -8.26 -12.08
CA VAL A 13 2.22 -9.64 -12.58
C VAL A 13 0.88 -10.35 -12.61
N LEU A 14 0.07 -10.12 -11.58
CA LEU A 14 -1.22 -10.77 -11.37
C LEU A 14 -2.26 -9.75 -10.94
N LEU A 15 -3.42 -9.73 -11.60
CA LEU A 15 -4.64 -9.11 -11.06
C LEU A 15 -5.57 -10.20 -10.53
N GLU A 16 -6.03 -10.01 -9.30
CA GLU A 16 -6.91 -10.96 -8.60
C GLU A 16 -8.33 -10.40 -8.55
N PHE A 17 -9.26 -11.02 -9.26
CA PHE A 17 -10.67 -10.59 -9.30
C PHE A 17 -11.57 -11.36 -8.31
N SER A 18 -10.96 -12.17 -7.45
CA SER A 18 -11.57 -12.92 -6.35
C SER A 18 -10.48 -13.18 -5.30
N VAL A 19 -10.84 -13.19 -4.02
CA VAL A 19 -9.94 -13.63 -2.93
C VAL A 19 -9.97 -15.15 -2.72
N LEU A 20 -10.84 -15.86 -3.44
CA LEU A 20 -11.01 -17.30 -3.31
C LEU A 20 -10.13 -18.07 -4.29
N GLY A 21 -9.04 -18.65 -3.79
CA GLY A 21 -8.22 -19.63 -4.50
C GLY A 21 -7.72 -19.14 -5.87
N PHE A 22 -7.76 -20.01 -6.88
CA PHE A 22 -7.34 -19.68 -8.26
C PHE A 22 -8.36 -18.87 -9.07
N ILE A 23 -9.51 -18.47 -8.50
CA ILE A 23 -10.58 -17.87 -9.27
C ILE A 23 -10.19 -16.46 -9.73
N GLY A 24 -10.47 -16.16 -11.00
CA GLY A 24 -10.32 -14.80 -11.54
C GLY A 24 -8.89 -14.28 -11.48
N ARG A 25 -7.92 -15.11 -11.84
CA ARG A 25 -6.49 -14.74 -11.90
C ARG A 25 -6.16 -14.28 -13.32
N LEU A 26 -5.68 -13.04 -13.46
CA LEU A 26 -5.27 -12.49 -14.75
C LEU A 26 -3.76 -12.21 -14.75
N PHE A 27 -3.05 -12.84 -15.66
CA PHE A 27 -1.62 -12.61 -15.91
C PHE A 27 -1.42 -11.88 -17.23
N HIS A 28 -0.31 -11.14 -17.34
CA HIS A 28 0.20 -10.76 -18.65
C HIS A 28 0.62 -12.01 -19.43
N SER A 29 0.30 -12.05 -20.73
CA SER A 29 0.70 -13.15 -21.61
C SER A 29 2.21 -13.41 -21.58
N SER A 30 3.03 -12.36 -21.44
CA SER A 30 4.48 -12.46 -21.31
C SER A 30 4.97 -13.15 -20.03
N SER A 31 4.16 -13.17 -18.97
CA SER A 31 4.49 -13.82 -17.69
C SER A 31 3.99 -15.26 -17.61
N VAL A 32 3.04 -15.65 -18.47
CA VAL A 32 2.41 -16.98 -18.44
C VAL A 32 3.42 -18.13 -18.62
N PRO A 33 4.37 -18.10 -19.57
CA PRO A 33 5.28 -19.24 -19.78
C PRO A 33 6.05 -19.65 -18.52
N ARG A 34 6.68 -18.67 -17.84
CA ARG A 34 7.44 -18.92 -16.60
C ARG A 34 6.57 -19.41 -15.45
N MET A 35 5.33 -18.91 -15.36
CA MET A 35 4.37 -19.38 -14.36
C MET A 35 3.98 -20.84 -14.63
N VAL A 36 3.66 -21.18 -15.88
CA VAL A 36 3.28 -22.55 -16.28
C VAL A 36 4.43 -23.52 -16.04
N GLU A 37 5.67 -23.16 -16.39
CA GLU A 37 6.86 -23.97 -16.09
C GLU A 37 6.97 -24.25 -14.58
N PHE A 38 6.78 -23.24 -13.73
CA PHE A 38 6.79 -23.41 -12.28
C PHE A 38 5.68 -24.36 -11.80
N LEU A 39 4.46 -24.20 -12.30
CA LEU A 39 3.35 -25.11 -11.97
C LEU A 39 3.67 -26.55 -12.39
N LEU A 40 4.19 -26.76 -13.60
CA LEU A 40 4.52 -28.09 -14.12
C LEU A 40 5.66 -28.76 -13.35
N MET A 41 6.59 -28.00 -12.76
CA MET A 41 7.64 -28.56 -11.90
C MET A 41 7.09 -29.08 -10.57
N PHE A 42 6.01 -28.51 -10.04
CA PHE A 42 5.58 -28.74 -8.65
C PHE A 42 4.12 -29.19 -8.49
N TYR A 43 3.38 -29.49 -9.57
CA TYR A 43 1.95 -29.82 -9.54
C TYR A 43 1.60 -31.03 -8.65
N THR A 44 2.54 -31.95 -8.43
CA THR A 44 2.35 -33.12 -7.56
C THR A 44 2.54 -32.80 -6.08
N GLN A 45 3.17 -31.67 -5.75
CA GLN A 45 3.56 -31.32 -4.39
C GLN A 45 2.53 -30.44 -3.68
N LYS A 46 1.91 -29.51 -4.42
CA LYS A 46 0.92 -28.59 -3.85
C LYS A 46 -0.19 -28.27 -4.86
N PRO A 47 -1.38 -27.86 -4.38
CA PRO A 47 -2.43 -27.33 -5.25
C PRO A 47 -1.95 -26.12 -6.07
N CYS A 48 -2.52 -25.94 -7.26
CA CYS A 48 -2.18 -24.84 -8.18
C CYS A 48 -2.24 -23.45 -7.52
N ASP A 49 -3.26 -23.22 -6.69
CA ASP A 49 -3.48 -21.97 -5.96
C ASP A 49 -2.28 -21.60 -5.09
N TRP A 50 -1.76 -22.60 -4.36
CA TRP A 50 -0.60 -22.44 -3.48
C TRP A 50 0.69 -22.30 -4.28
N LEU A 51 0.82 -23.04 -5.40
CA LEU A 51 1.97 -22.91 -6.27
C LEU A 51 2.04 -21.53 -6.95
N MET A 52 0.91 -20.90 -7.26
CA MET A 52 0.90 -19.51 -7.75
C MET A 52 1.38 -18.52 -6.68
N GLU A 53 1.02 -18.72 -5.41
CA GLU A 53 1.54 -17.92 -4.30
C GLU A 53 3.04 -18.17 -4.10
N ASP A 54 3.48 -19.43 -4.14
CA ASP A 54 4.89 -19.81 -4.05
C ASP A 54 5.71 -19.21 -5.19
N TYR A 55 5.19 -19.21 -6.43
CA TYR A 55 5.83 -18.55 -7.57
C TYR A 55 6.08 -17.07 -7.30
N LEU A 56 5.08 -16.37 -6.76
CA LEU A 56 5.22 -14.95 -6.41
C LEU A 56 6.23 -14.76 -5.27
N GLN A 57 6.25 -15.64 -4.28
CA GLN A 57 7.25 -15.61 -3.21
C GLN A 57 8.66 -15.79 -3.76
N VAL A 58 8.91 -16.81 -4.58
CA VAL A 58 10.20 -17.08 -5.22
C VAL A 58 10.64 -15.90 -6.09
N ARG A 59 9.70 -15.28 -6.81
CA ARG A 59 10.00 -14.15 -7.70
C ARG A 59 10.29 -12.84 -6.95
N MET A 60 9.60 -12.58 -5.83
CA MET A 60 9.58 -11.26 -5.20
C MET A 60 10.37 -11.17 -3.89
N CYS A 61 10.61 -12.29 -3.21
CA CYS A 61 11.10 -12.28 -1.84
C CYS A 61 12.55 -12.74 -1.75
N GLY A 62 13.33 -12.05 -0.92
CA GLY A 62 14.72 -12.40 -0.66
C GLY A 62 14.85 -13.52 0.37
N HIS A 63 15.93 -14.31 0.29
CA HIS A 63 16.24 -15.31 1.30
C HIS A 63 16.47 -14.64 2.68
N GLY A 64 15.81 -15.14 3.73
CA GLY A 64 15.89 -14.58 5.08
C GLY A 64 15.16 -13.24 5.27
N GLU A 65 14.41 -12.77 4.27
CA GLU A 65 13.59 -11.57 4.40
C GLU A 65 12.41 -11.81 5.35
N LYS A 66 12.04 -10.80 6.15
CA LYS A 66 10.86 -10.86 7.00
C LYS A 66 9.60 -11.01 6.14
N TRP A 67 8.71 -11.93 6.53
CA TRP A 67 7.47 -12.22 5.81
C TRP A 67 6.64 -10.97 5.48
N ALA A 68 6.44 -10.04 6.43
CA ALA A 68 5.67 -8.82 6.19
C ALA A 68 6.22 -8.00 5.00
N LYS A 69 7.54 -7.90 4.88
CA LYS A 69 8.20 -7.17 3.79
C LYS A 69 8.06 -7.89 2.45
N CYS A 70 8.25 -9.20 2.45
CA CYS A 70 7.98 -10.07 1.31
C CYS A 70 6.52 -9.90 0.82
N LEU A 71 5.56 -9.89 1.76
CA LEU A 71 4.15 -9.74 1.46
C LEU A 71 3.83 -8.41 0.77
N TYR A 72 4.44 -7.29 1.20
CA TYR A 72 4.23 -5.99 0.53
C TYR A 72 4.71 -6.02 -0.92
N LYS A 73 5.88 -6.61 -1.19
CA LYS A 73 6.40 -6.75 -2.56
C LYS A 73 5.49 -7.61 -3.43
N ILE A 74 5.02 -8.74 -2.88
CA ILE A 74 4.05 -9.61 -3.56
C ILE A 74 2.79 -8.82 -3.87
N ARG A 75 2.21 -8.11 -2.89
CA ARG A 75 0.98 -7.32 -3.06
C ARG A 75 1.15 -6.13 -4.02
N CYS A 76 2.37 -5.63 -4.19
CA CYS A 76 2.68 -4.60 -5.18
C CYS A 76 2.51 -5.11 -6.62
N VAL A 77 2.78 -6.40 -6.87
CA VAL A 77 2.68 -7.02 -8.20
C VAL A 77 1.46 -7.92 -8.38
N ALA A 78 0.92 -8.48 -7.31
CA ALA A 78 -0.29 -9.30 -7.25
C ALA A 78 -1.40 -8.48 -6.58
N ARG A 79 -2.18 -7.80 -7.42
CA ARG A 79 -3.10 -6.74 -6.97
C ARG A 79 -4.53 -7.24 -6.93
N PRO A 80 -5.18 -7.25 -5.76
CA PRO A 80 -6.60 -7.52 -5.67
C PRO A 80 -7.40 -6.38 -6.29
N VAL A 81 -8.27 -6.72 -7.23
CA VAL A 81 -9.24 -5.82 -7.83
C VAL A 81 -10.48 -5.82 -6.95
N ARG A 82 -10.89 -4.63 -6.51
CA ARG A 82 -12.07 -4.43 -5.67
C ARG A 82 -13.11 -3.56 -6.38
N PRO A 83 -14.42 -3.88 -6.27
CA PRO A 83 -14.97 -5.11 -5.68
C PRO A 83 -14.59 -6.35 -6.51
N SER A 84 -14.63 -7.53 -5.89
CA SER A 84 -14.38 -8.79 -6.59
C SER A 84 -15.43 -8.98 -7.69
N LEU A 85 -14.98 -9.40 -8.88
CA LEU A 85 -15.85 -9.60 -10.05
C LEU A 85 -16.38 -11.03 -10.16
N PHE A 86 -15.71 -11.99 -9.52
CA PHE A 86 -16.08 -13.40 -9.58
C PHE A 86 -16.47 -13.94 -8.21
N GLN A 87 -17.40 -14.88 -8.23
CA GLN A 87 -17.80 -15.69 -7.08
C GLN A 87 -18.06 -17.10 -7.59
N HIS A 88 -17.58 -18.08 -6.85
CA HIS A 88 -17.89 -19.48 -7.12
C HIS A 88 -19.39 -19.75 -6.89
N LEU A 89 -20.09 -20.23 -7.92
CA LEU A 89 -21.49 -20.65 -7.88
C LEU A 89 -21.54 -22.18 -7.92
N GLY A 90 -21.21 -22.82 -6.81
CA GLY A 90 -21.25 -24.29 -6.71
C GLY A 90 -21.18 -24.72 -5.26
N PHE A 91 -22.19 -25.47 -4.82
CA PHE A 91 -22.29 -26.00 -3.45
C PHE A 91 -21.72 -27.42 -3.33
N ARG A 92 -21.67 -28.17 -4.43
CA ARG A 92 -21.15 -29.54 -4.47
C ARG A 92 -19.72 -29.52 -5.00
N SER A 93 -18.78 -29.93 -4.15
CA SER A 93 -17.39 -30.16 -4.55
C SER A 93 -17.25 -31.47 -5.32
N SER A 94 -16.22 -31.58 -6.16
CA SER A 94 -15.76 -32.87 -6.70
C SER A 94 -15.16 -33.77 -5.63
N LEU A 95 -14.77 -33.21 -4.47
CA LEU A 95 -14.42 -33.98 -3.28
C LEU A 95 -15.69 -34.51 -2.61
N GLN A 96 -15.80 -35.83 -2.50
CA GLN A 96 -16.98 -36.52 -1.97
C GLN A 96 -17.33 -36.04 -0.56
N GLY A 97 -18.58 -35.59 -0.37
CA GLY A 97 -19.09 -35.12 0.92
C GLY A 97 -18.78 -33.67 1.29
N HIS A 98 -18.00 -32.92 0.50
CA HIS A 98 -17.62 -31.54 0.85
C HIS A 98 -18.59 -30.50 0.27
N ILE A 99 -19.33 -29.81 1.14
CA ILE A 99 -20.20 -28.69 0.77
C ILE A 99 -19.39 -27.39 0.79
N ASN A 100 -19.24 -26.73 -0.35
CA ASN A 100 -18.53 -25.45 -0.42
C ASN A 100 -19.48 -24.29 -0.08
N LYS A 101 -19.27 -23.67 1.09
CA LYS A 101 -20.02 -22.47 1.54
C LYS A 101 -19.21 -21.17 1.41
N LEU A 102 -18.02 -21.22 0.80
CA LEU A 102 -17.15 -20.06 0.71
C LEU A 102 -17.76 -18.96 -0.18
N LYS A 103 -17.83 -17.76 0.39
CA LYS A 103 -18.23 -16.54 -0.29
C LYS A 103 -17.09 -15.55 -0.23
N ASP A 104 -16.86 -14.87 -1.34
CA ASP A 104 -15.93 -13.76 -1.40
C ASP A 104 -16.59 -12.57 -0.71
N LYS A 105 -16.00 -12.12 0.40
CA LYS A 105 -16.46 -10.97 1.20
C LYS A 105 -16.56 -9.67 0.41
N HIS A 106 -15.89 -9.58 -0.74
CA HIS A 106 -15.85 -8.41 -1.61
C HIS A 106 -16.66 -8.59 -2.90
N TYR A 107 -17.35 -9.72 -3.09
CA TYR A 107 -18.20 -9.94 -4.25
C TYR A 107 -19.52 -9.19 -4.12
N ARG A 108 -19.83 -8.34 -5.11
CA ARG A 108 -21.04 -7.50 -5.15
C ARG A 108 -21.26 -6.62 -3.91
N SER A 109 -20.21 -6.30 -3.13
CA SER A 109 -20.35 -5.32 -2.04
C SER A 109 -21.00 -4.05 -2.59
N ASP A 110 -22.10 -3.63 -1.97
CA ASP A 110 -23.02 -2.63 -2.52
C ASP A 110 -22.28 -1.38 -3.00
N VAL A 111 -22.55 -0.99 -4.24
CA VAL A 111 -22.10 0.30 -4.82
C VAL A 111 -22.59 1.49 -3.96
N ASN A 112 -23.65 1.28 -3.17
CA ASN A 112 -24.26 2.25 -2.25
C ASN A 112 -23.78 2.14 -0.80
N SER A 113 -23.02 1.10 -0.43
CA SER A 113 -22.31 1.12 0.85
C SER A 113 -21.18 2.13 0.72
N THR A 114 -21.39 3.34 1.25
CA THR A 114 -20.37 4.40 1.42
C THR A 114 -19.10 3.92 2.13
N SER A 115 -19.15 2.72 2.74
CA SER A 115 -18.02 2.01 3.32
C SER A 115 -17.19 1.16 2.36
N TYR A 116 -17.49 1.05 1.04
CA TYR A 116 -16.72 0.21 0.09
C TYR A 116 -16.66 0.74 -1.35
N ALA A 117 -16.94 2.04 -1.57
CA ALA A 117 -16.72 2.67 -2.88
C ALA A 117 -15.23 2.53 -3.28
N ALA A 118 -14.93 1.52 -4.10
CA ALA A 118 -13.66 1.19 -4.75
C ALA A 118 -12.42 1.81 -4.07
N PHE A 119 -12.15 1.42 -2.82
CA PHE A 119 -10.93 1.83 -2.13
C PHE A 119 -9.74 1.15 -2.79
N SER A 120 -8.95 1.93 -3.50
CA SER A 120 -7.66 1.46 -4.01
C SER A 120 -6.65 2.56 -3.76
N ASN A 121 -6.05 2.50 -2.57
CA ASN A 121 -4.80 3.20 -2.38
C ASN A 121 -3.77 2.67 -3.40
N PRO A 122 -2.82 3.51 -3.84
CA PRO A 122 -1.71 3.06 -4.66
C PRO A 122 -1.03 1.82 -4.06
N PRO A 123 -0.61 0.84 -4.86
CA PRO A 123 0.23 -0.24 -4.34
C PRO A 123 1.51 0.34 -3.73
N VAL A 124 1.89 -0.19 -2.57
CA VAL A 124 3.13 0.15 -1.88
C VAL A 124 4.17 -0.93 -2.17
N ALA A 125 5.40 -0.51 -2.44
CA ALA A 125 6.52 -1.42 -2.61
C ALA A 125 7.07 -1.88 -1.25
N ASN A 126 6.97 -1.03 -0.22
CA ASN A 126 7.37 -1.35 1.13
C ASN A 126 6.61 -0.46 2.13
N ILE A 127 6.44 -0.96 3.36
CA ILE A 127 5.99 -0.15 4.50
C ILE A 127 7.02 -0.27 5.61
N PHE A 128 7.50 0.86 6.09
CA PHE A 128 8.39 0.95 7.23
C PHE A 128 7.68 1.61 8.41
N THR A 129 7.78 1.01 9.58
CA THR A 129 7.25 1.59 10.81
C THR A 129 8.18 1.31 11.98
N THR A 130 8.33 2.29 12.87
CA THR A 130 9.00 2.11 14.17
C THR A 130 8.02 1.94 15.32
N LEU A 131 6.72 2.17 15.05
CA LEU A 131 5.65 1.93 16.01
C LEU A 131 5.64 0.46 16.43
N THR A 132 5.39 0.22 17.71
CA THR A 132 5.29 -1.13 18.24
C THR A 132 3.86 -1.64 18.06
N THR A 133 3.67 -2.55 17.11
CA THR A 133 2.38 -3.16 16.81
C THR A 133 1.84 -3.97 17.99
N TYR A 134 0.61 -3.66 18.41
CA TYR A 134 -0.18 -4.48 19.32
C TYR A 134 -1.07 -5.46 18.54
N ALA A 135 -1.79 -4.97 17.52
CA ALA A 135 -2.68 -5.79 16.70
C ALA A 135 -2.80 -5.30 15.25
N ASN A 136 -2.92 -6.26 14.34
CA ASN A 136 -3.01 -6.13 12.88
C ASN A 136 -1.79 -5.47 12.23
N ASP A 137 -1.58 -5.76 10.95
CA ASP A 137 -0.48 -5.17 10.22
C ASP A 137 -0.87 -3.77 9.70
N ILE A 138 0.08 -2.87 9.57
CA ILE A 138 -0.16 -1.52 9.02
C ILE A 138 -0.68 -1.56 7.57
N TYR A 139 -0.38 -2.61 6.82
CA TYR A 139 -0.94 -2.85 5.50
C TYR A 139 -2.45 -3.13 5.54
N ASP A 140 -2.97 -3.70 6.63
CA ASP A 140 -4.40 -3.96 6.78
C ASP A 140 -5.21 -2.65 6.82
N VAL A 141 -4.70 -1.61 7.51
CA VAL A 141 -5.34 -0.28 7.51
C VAL A 141 -5.14 0.45 6.21
N TYR A 142 -3.98 0.27 5.57
CA TYR A 142 -3.70 0.85 4.26
C TYR A 142 -4.63 0.31 3.16
N THR A 143 -5.05 -0.95 3.27
CA THR A 143 -6.00 -1.57 2.33
C THR A 143 -7.47 -1.40 2.78
N GLY A 144 -7.69 -0.86 3.98
CA GLY A 144 -9.02 -0.71 4.57
C GLY A 144 -9.66 -2.03 4.99
N GLU A 145 -8.86 -3.08 5.20
CA GLU A 145 -9.35 -4.38 5.66
C GLU A 145 -9.54 -4.43 7.18
N LYS A 146 -8.64 -3.85 7.95
CA LYS A 146 -8.70 -3.77 9.42
C LYS A 146 -8.10 -2.46 9.93
N ILE A 147 -8.29 -2.15 11.20
CA ILE A 147 -7.56 -1.08 11.89
C ILE A 147 -6.12 -1.52 12.19
N PHE A 148 -5.21 -0.58 12.36
CA PHE A 148 -3.88 -0.83 12.90
C PHE A 148 -3.82 -0.34 14.35
N TRP A 149 -3.41 -1.19 15.29
CA TRP A 149 -3.33 -0.84 16.70
C TRP A 149 -1.89 -0.97 17.17
N ALA A 150 -1.33 0.13 17.66
CA ALA A 150 0.01 0.22 18.22
C ALA A 150 -0.05 0.64 19.68
N THR A 151 1.01 0.30 20.41
CA THR A 151 1.25 0.85 21.75
C THR A 151 1.63 2.33 21.67
N ILE A 152 1.99 2.94 22.79
CA ILE A 152 2.26 4.38 22.92
C ILE A 152 3.32 4.85 21.89
N PRO A 153 2.94 5.71 20.92
CA PRO A 153 3.89 6.30 19.99
C PRO A 153 4.90 7.20 20.71
N LYS A 154 6.18 7.04 20.39
CA LYS A 154 7.28 7.84 20.93
C LYS A 154 7.64 8.99 19.99
N GLU A 155 8.27 10.01 20.55
CA GLU A 155 8.86 11.09 19.75
C GLU A 155 9.74 10.52 18.63
N ASN A 156 9.55 11.03 17.41
CA ASN A 156 10.23 10.60 16.18
C ASN A 156 9.85 9.19 15.69
N ASP A 157 8.83 8.54 16.26
CA ASP A 157 8.26 7.37 15.62
C ASP A 157 7.69 7.72 14.24
N VAL A 158 7.81 6.77 13.31
CA VAL A 158 7.37 6.95 11.93
C VAL A 158 6.52 5.78 11.46
N MET A 159 5.58 6.09 10.59
CA MET A 159 4.95 5.15 9.68
C MET A 159 5.07 5.67 8.26
N GLU A 160 5.65 4.87 7.37
CA GLU A 160 6.09 5.29 6.05
C GLU A 160 5.68 4.29 4.98
N PHE A 161 4.97 4.80 3.97
CA PHE A 161 4.48 4.07 2.81
C PHE A 161 5.34 4.44 1.59
N MET A 162 6.12 3.48 1.10
CA MET A 162 7.03 3.66 -0.01
C MET A 162 6.40 3.18 -1.32
N PHE A 163 6.49 4.00 -2.35
CA PHE A 163 5.94 3.73 -3.67
C PHE A 163 7.05 3.45 -4.66
N ASN A 164 6.88 2.41 -5.47
CA ASN A 164 7.72 2.19 -6.64
C ASN A 164 6.87 1.48 -7.71
N PRO A 165 6.55 2.12 -8.85
CA PRO A 165 6.96 3.47 -9.29
C PRO A 165 6.37 4.60 -8.42
N PRO A 166 6.86 5.86 -8.54
CA PRO A 166 6.37 6.97 -7.74
C PRO A 166 4.94 7.35 -8.15
N VAL A 167 4.22 8.00 -7.24
CA VAL A 167 2.78 8.26 -7.39
C VAL A 167 2.45 9.75 -7.24
N THR A 168 1.43 10.21 -7.96
CA THR A 168 0.85 11.54 -7.78
C THR A 168 -0.45 11.39 -6.99
N LEU A 169 -0.59 12.16 -5.92
CA LEU A 169 -1.75 12.13 -5.03
C LEU A 169 -2.50 13.46 -5.10
N ASP A 170 -3.83 13.41 -5.04
CA ASP A 170 -4.74 14.56 -4.97
C ASP A 170 -5.13 14.90 -3.54
N ARG A 171 -5.22 13.88 -2.69
CA ARG A 171 -5.69 14.04 -1.31
C ARG A 171 -5.22 12.90 -0.44
N ILE A 172 -4.89 13.23 0.80
CA ILE A 172 -4.43 12.29 1.82
C ILE A 172 -5.35 12.43 3.03
N ILE A 173 -5.93 11.33 3.48
CA ILE A 173 -6.82 11.29 4.64
C ILE A 173 -6.30 10.22 5.60
N ILE A 174 -5.95 10.62 6.82
CA ILE A 174 -5.53 9.69 7.88
C ILE A 174 -6.35 10.00 9.11
N ASN A 175 -7.06 8.99 9.62
CA ASN A 175 -7.87 9.13 10.83
C ASN A 175 -7.39 8.14 11.89
N THR A 176 -7.36 8.62 13.13
CA THR A 176 -6.99 7.84 14.31
C THR A 176 -8.14 7.76 15.31
N GLY A 177 -8.02 6.84 16.28
CA GLY A 177 -9.09 6.47 17.21
C GLY A 177 -10.17 5.60 16.55
N ASP A 178 -11.07 5.04 17.34
CA ASP A 178 -12.31 4.44 16.83
C ASP A 178 -13.44 4.54 17.87
N ALA A 179 -14.62 4.00 17.55
CA ALA A 179 -15.77 4.08 18.45
C ALA A 179 -15.55 3.35 19.80
N LYS A 180 -14.65 2.36 19.86
CA LYS A 180 -14.32 1.60 21.07
C LYS A 180 -13.16 2.23 21.85
N HIS A 181 -12.29 2.94 21.16
CA HIS A 181 -11.06 3.55 21.65
C HIS A 181 -10.95 5.00 21.14
N PRO A 182 -11.87 5.91 21.55
CA PRO A 182 -11.92 7.27 21.04
C PRO A 182 -10.74 8.14 21.47
N THR A 183 -10.02 7.72 22.51
CA THR A 183 -8.84 8.41 23.06
C THR A 183 -7.52 7.96 22.44
N ASP A 184 -7.51 6.86 21.67
CA ASP A 184 -6.31 6.29 21.08
C ASP A 184 -5.96 6.99 19.75
N ILE A 185 -5.82 8.32 19.84
CA ILE A 185 -5.62 9.24 18.73
C ILE A 185 -4.20 9.79 18.68
N LEU A 186 -3.79 10.27 17.50
CA LEU A 186 -2.51 10.92 17.28
C LEU A 186 -2.71 12.40 16.96
N THR A 187 -2.28 13.29 17.86
CA THR A 187 -2.44 14.75 17.68
C THR A 187 -1.12 15.47 17.40
N ASN A 188 -0.04 15.10 18.09
CA ASN A 188 1.30 15.66 17.89
C ASN A 188 2.07 14.91 16.81
N ALA A 189 1.58 14.99 15.57
CA ALA A 189 2.25 14.38 14.42
C ALA A 189 2.07 15.20 13.14
N VAL A 190 2.98 14.96 12.20
CA VAL A 190 3.00 15.62 10.89
C VAL A 190 2.96 14.59 9.77
N VAL A 191 2.42 15.01 8.63
CA VAL A 191 2.44 14.26 7.39
C VAL A 191 3.48 14.88 6.47
N GLU A 192 4.38 14.04 5.98
CA GLU A 192 5.53 14.41 5.17
C GLU A 192 5.60 13.54 3.92
N VAL A 193 6.25 14.06 2.87
CA VAL A 193 6.47 13.32 1.63
C VAL A 193 7.91 13.43 1.17
N LEU A 194 8.37 12.37 0.50
CA LEU A 194 9.62 12.37 -0.25
C LEU A 194 9.29 12.49 -1.74
N GLN A 195 9.66 13.62 -2.35
CA GLN A 195 9.35 13.91 -3.76
C GLN A 195 10.34 13.23 -4.72
N VAL A 196 9.95 13.05 -5.98
CA VAL A 196 10.84 12.51 -7.03
C VAL A 196 12.03 13.45 -7.33
N SER A 197 11.80 14.77 -7.26
CA SER A 197 12.82 15.78 -7.51
C SER A 197 13.01 16.67 -6.29
N PRO A 198 13.90 16.31 -5.34
CA PRO A 198 14.36 17.23 -4.31
C PRO A 198 15.38 18.22 -4.92
N LEU A 199 14.94 19.14 -5.78
CA LEU A 199 15.83 20.11 -6.47
C LEU A 199 15.74 21.55 -5.95
N SER A 200 15.13 21.83 -4.79
CA SER A 200 15.01 23.22 -4.36
C SER A 200 15.05 23.48 -2.85
N ARG A 201 15.73 22.65 -2.05
CA ARG A 201 16.00 23.02 -0.64
C ARG A 201 17.50 22.94 -0.30
N PRO A 202 18.07 23.95 0.37
CA PRO A 202 19.46 23.91 0.80
C PRO A 202 19.69 22.76 1.78
N SER A 203 20.89 22.19 1.72
CA SER A 203 21.43 21.22 2.67
C SER A 203 21.17 21.62 4.13
N PRO A 204 20.87 20.68 5.04
CA PRO A 204 20.89 20.96 6.48
C PRO A 204 22.27 21.46 6.89
N LEU A 205 22.32 22.56 7.66
CA LEU A 205 23.56 23.07 8.26
C LEU A 205 24.15 22.04 9.23
N PRO A 206 25.48 21.89 9.28
CA PRO A 206 26.13 20.97 10.21
C PRO A 206 26.01 21.49 11.65
N GLY A 207 25.24 20.78 12.48
CA GLY A 207 25.18 20.97 13.92
C GLY A 207 26.09 19.98 14.66
N GLU A 208 26.71 20.48 15.73
CA GLU A 208 27.92 20.03 16.41
C GLU A 208 28.00 18.56 16.88
N GLY A 209 29.26 18.10 16.95
CA GLY A 209 29.64 16.79 17.44
C GLY A 209 29.29 16.57 18.91
N GLY A 210 28.57 15.48 19.14
CA GLY A 210 28.41 14.81 20.43
C GLY A 210 28.33 13.30 20.19
N THR A 211 28.76 12.52 21.18
CA THR A 211 28.85 11.05 21.16
C THR A 211 27.57 10.34 20.67
N PRO A 212 27.68 9.17 19.99
CA PRO A 212 26.64 8.67 19.11
C PRO A 212 25.44 8.10 19.89
N PRO A 213 24.22 8.68 19.76
CA PRO A 213 23.04 8.10 20.38
C PRO A 213 22.35 7.12 19.42
N VAL A 214 21.51 6.27 19.99
CA VAL A 214 20.54 5.32 19.37
C VAL A 214 19.81 5.87 18.13
N LYS A 215 19.70 7.20 18.00
CA LYS A 215 19.14 7.91 16.83
C LYS A 215 19.84 7.56 15.51
N HIS A 216 21.17 7.33 15.48
CA HIS A 216 21.87 7.02 14.22
C HIS A 216 21.42 5.67 13.62
N ALA A 217 21.13 4.66 14.45
CA ALA A 217 20.81 3.31 13.98
C ALA A 217 19.43 3.21 13.30
N ILE A 218 18.41 3.91 13.83
CA ILE A 218 17.06 3.89 13.26
C ILE A 218 17.04 4.61 11.91
N HIS A 219 17.65 5.80 11.83
CA HIS A 219 17.74 6.55 10.57
C HIS A 219 18.55 5.79 9.52
N GLN A 220 19.63 5.12 9.92
CA GLN A 220 20.42 4.30 9.01
C GLN A 220 19.63 3.08 8.51
N LYS A 221 18.87 2.41 9.38
CA LYS A 221 17.97 1.32 8.99
C LYS A 221 16.88 1.80 8.03
N ALA A 222 16.24 2.93 8.33
CA ALA A 222 15.21 3.51 7.47
C ALA A 222 15.78 3.89 6.08
N TRP A 223 16.98 4.47 6.04
CA TRP A 223 17.69 4.78 4.80
C TRP A 223 18.04 3.52 3.99
N MET A 224 18.50 2.45 4.64
CA MET A 224 18.73 1.16 3.97
C MET A 224 17.44 0.56 3.41
N GLU A 225 16.34 0.63 4.14
CA GLU A 225 15.03 0.18 3.66
C GLU A 225 14.55 0.97 2.44
N ARG A 226 14.66 2.31 2.47
CA ARG A 226 14.32 3.19 1.35
C ARG A 226 15.18 2.94 0.13
N SER A 227 16.51 2.91 0.30
CA SER A 227 17.46 2.73 -0.81
C SER A 227 17.40 1.34 -1.45
N ASN A 228 16.95 0.32 -0.71
CA ASN A 228 16.63 -1.00 -1.26
C ASN A 228 15.30 -1.00 -2.04
N THR A 229 14.34 -0.19 -1.61
CA THR A 229 13.00 -0.14 -2.24
C THR A 229 12.98 0.76 -3.48
N ILE A 230 13.74 1.86 -3.44
CA ILE A 230 13.82 2.89 -4.49
C ILE A 230 15.31 3.05 -4.86
N PRO A 231 15.81 2.25 -5.83
CA PRO A 231 17.21 2.28 -6.23
C PRO A 231 17.69 3.67 -6.65
N GLU A 232 16.81 4.48 -7.25
CA GLU A 232 17.08 5.85 -7.68
C GLU A 232 17.52 6.73 -6.51
N LEU A 233 17.02 6.50 -5.29
CA LEU A 233 17.44 7.26 -4.10
C LEU A 233 18.94 7.07 -3.78
N ARG A 234 19.55 5.94 -4.16
CA ARG A 234 20.99 5.70 -3.92
C ARG A 234 21.88 6.68 -4.68
N THR A 235 21.42 7.15 -5.85
CA THR A 235 22.16 8.12 -6.64
C THR A 235 22.10 9.52 -6.04
N TRP A 236 21.03 9.84 -5.31
CA TRP A 236 20.76 11.17 -4.80
C TRP A 236 21.13 11.36 -3.31
N ALA A 237 20.63 10.51 -2.41
CA ALA A 237 20.88 10.59 -0.98
C ALA A 237 21.96 9.59 -0.55
N LYS A 238 23.21 10.07 -0.44
CA LYS A 238 24.36 9.25 -0.04
C LYS A 238 24.40 8.96 1.47
N THR A 239 23.65 9.72 2.28
CA THR A 239 23.58 9.53 3.73
C THR A 239 22.15 9.51 4.24
N ALA A 240 21.94 8.90 5.40
CA ALA A 240 20.65 8.90 6.08
C ALA A 240 20.18 10.33 6.40
N ALA A 241 21.09 11.21 6.84
CA ALA A 241 20.77 12.60 7.17
C ALA A 241 20.29 13.41 5.94
N GLN A 242 20.92 13.20 4.77
CA GLN A 242 20.49 13.81 3.51
C GLN A 242 19.08 13.35 3.13
N CYS A 243 18.80 12.04 3.27
CA CYS A 243 17.48 11.48 2.99
C CYS A 243 16.41 12.02 3.96
N GLU A 244 16.73 12.12 5.25
CA GLU A 244 15.80 12.65 6.25
C GLU A 244 15.48 14.13 6.03
N GLY A 245 16.49 14.94 5.71
CA GLY A 245 16.31 16.37 5.38
C GLY A 245 15.53 16.64 4.09
N ALA A 246 15.32 15.61 3.26
CA ALA A 246 14.59 15.71 2.00
C ALA A 246 13.07 15.69 2.17
N PHE A 247 12.58 15.22 3.31
CA PHE A 247 11.14 15.12 3.55
C PHE A 247 10.53 16.51 3.67
N VAL A 248 9.43 16.71 2.97
CA VAL A 248 8.66 17.95 2.99
C VAL A 248 7.40 17.72 3.78
N GLN A 249 7.21 18.47 4.86
CA GLN A 249 5.95 18.51 5.59
C GLN A 249 4.86 19.14 4.73
N ILE A 250 3.73 18.44 4.62
CA ILE A 250 2.56 18.84 3.82
C ILE A 250 1.29 18.98 4.67
N GLY A 251 1.31 18.51 5.91
CA GLY A 251 0.17 18.62 6.81
C GLY A 251 0.51 18.25 8.25
N LYS A 252 -0.48 18.39 9.12
CA LYS A 252 -0.41 18.02 10.55
C LYS A 252 -1.72 17.40 10.97
N PHE A 253 -1.67 16.62 12.06
CA PHE A 253 -2.87 16.12 12.70
C PHE A 253 -3.55 17.24 13.50
N ASP A 254 -4.87 17.23 13.52
CA ASP A 254 -5.69 18.12 14.33
C ASP A 254 -5.87 17.57 15.77
N SER A 255 -6.62 18.31 16.60
CA SER A 255 -6.94 17.90 17.96
C SER A 255 -7.85 16.67 18.04
N LEU A 256 -8.51 16.30 16.94
CA LEU A 256 -9.38 15.12 16.84
C LEU A 256 -8.62 13.90 16.30
N GLY A 257 -7.32 14.01 16.06
CA GLY A 257 -6.50 12.93 15.53
C GLY A 257 -6.73 12.64 14.04
N GLN A 258 -7.09 13.66 13.28
CA GLN A 258 -7.33 13.56 11.84
C GLN A 258 -6.34 14.41 11.06
N ALA A 259 -5.93 13.91 9.90
CA ALA A 259 -5.17 14.65 8.91
C ALA A 259 -5.86 14.52 7.56
N ASP A 260 -6.36 15.64 7.03
CA ASP A 260 -7.02 15.72 5.73
C ASP A 260 -6.33 16.79 4.88
N ILE A 261 -5.56 16.34 3.90
CA ILE A 261 -4.61 17.17 3.16
C ILE A 261 -4.97 17.10 1.69
N SER A 262 -5.34 18.25 1.12
CA SER A 262 -5.53 18.37 -0.33
C SER A 262 -4.19 18.70 -0.99
N VAL A 263 -3.85 17.94 -2.03
CA VAL A 263 -2.63 18.06 -2.84
C VAL A 263 -3.07 18.38 -4.26
N PRO A 264 -3.45 19.64 -4.56
CA PRO A 264 -3.93 19.98 -5.89
C PRO A 264 -2.84 19.80 -6.95
N PRO A 265 -3.19 19.60 -8.24
CA PRO A 265 -2.21 19.44 -9.32
C PRO A 265 -1.19 20.58 -9.43
N GLU A 266 -1.63 21.81 -9.14
CA GLU A 266 -0.81 23.02 -9.07
C GLU A 266 0.14 23.08 -7.85
N SER A 267 0.04 22.14 -6.91
CA SER A 267 0.98 22.05 -5.79
C SER A 267 2.39 21.72 -6.28
N LYS A 268 3.40 22.32 -5.63
CA LYS A 268 4.82 22.00 -5.89
C LYS A 268 5.24 20.59 -5.42
N ILE A 269 4.29 19.75 -5.00
CA ILE A 269 4.55 18.41 -4.45
C ILE A 269 4.88 17.41 -5.57
N GLY A 270 4.12 17.44 -6.68
CA GLY A 270 4.35 16.54 -7.82
C GLY A 270 4.26 15.05 -7.45
N SER A 271 5.04 14.22 -8.14
CA SER A 271 5.14 12.78 -7.85
C SER A 271 6.01 12.52 -6.62
N ILE A 272 5.59 11.57 -5.79
CA ILE A 272 6.26 11.19 -4.55
C ILE A 272 6.72 9.74 -4.57
N TRP A 273 7.88 9.51 -3.95
CA TRP A 273 8.44 8.20 -3.64
C TRP A 273 7.95 7.65 -2.31
N SER A 274 7.62 8.53 -1.35
CA SER A 274 7.24 8.13 0.00
C SER A 274 6.22 9.07 0.62
N LEU A 275 5.27 8.51 1.35
CA LEU A 275 4.35 9.19 2.25
C LEU A 275 4.65 8.75 3.68
N ARG A 276 4.91 9.70 4.58
CA ARG A 276 5.32 9.43 5.96
C ARG A 276 4.47 10.21 6.95
N VAL A 277 4.10 9.56 8.04
CA VAL A 277 3.70 10.25 9.27
C VAL A 277 4.84 10.17 10.27
N ARG A 278 5.16 11.31 10.88
CA ARG A 278 6.19 11.43 11.91
C ARG A 278 5.62 12.01 13.18
N VAL A 279 5.84 11.32 14.29
CA VAL A 279 5.40 11.72 15.62
C VAL A 279 6.34 12.82 16.13
N LEU A 280 5.79 13.96 16.52
CA LEU A 280 6.54 15.11 17.01
C LEU A 280 6.77 15.07 18.52
N ALA A 281 5.91 14.38 19.28
CA ALA A 281 6.02 14.25 20.72
C ALA A 281 5.42 12.91 21.17
N THR A 282 6.02 12.29 22.19
CA THR A 282 5.51 11.04 22.77
C THR A 282 4.07 11.20 23.24
N SER A 283 3.21 10.26 22.81
CA SER A 283 1.80 10.25 23.17
C SER A 283 1.61 9.84 24.64
N LYS A 284 0.47 10.21 25.21
CA LYS A 284 0.01 9.69 26.51
C LYS A 284 -0.84 8.42 26.36
N MET A 285 -1.41 8.21 25.18
CA MET A 285 -2.34 7.13 24.87
C MET A 285 -1.73 6.20 23.82
N TRP A 286 -2.33 5.01 23.69
CA TRP A 286 -2.05 4.11 22.58
C TRP A 286 -2.55 4.71 21.26
N LEU A 287 -2.25 4.06 20.15
CA LEU A 287 -2.60 4.55 18.83
C LEU A 287 -3.44 3.53 18.07
N VAL A 288 -4.66 3.92 17.71
CA VAL A 288 -5.47 3.23 16.71
C VAL A 288 -5.45 4.08 15.43
N VAL A 289 -4.96 3.51 14.34
CA VAL A 289 -5.15 4.08 13.00
C VAL A 289 -6.31 3.33 12.35
N ASN A 290 -7.41 4.03 12.05
CA ASN A 290 -8.60 3.40 11.51
C ASN A 290 -8.73 3.58 9.98
N LYS A 291 -8.02 4.54 9.41
CA LYS A 291 -8.12 4.89 7.99
C LYS A 291 -6.83 5.53 7.53
N VAL A 292 -6.32 5.02 6.41
CA VAL A 292 -5.30 5.69 5.59
C VAL A 292 -5.82 5.71 4.16
N ARG A 293 -5.96 6.89 3.55
CA ARG A 293 -6.34 7.06 2.15
C ARG A 293 -5.35 7.97 1.45
N ALA A 294 -4.79 7.47 0.36
CA ALA A 294 -3.95 8.21 -0.55
C ALA A 294 -4.64 8.22 -1.92
N LEU A 295 -5.43 9.25 -2.18
CA LEU A 295 -6.24 9.37 -3.39
C LEU A 295 -5.36 9.85 -4.55
N ARG A 296 -5.41 9.16 -5.69
CA ARG A 296 -4.67 9.53 -6.90
C ARG A 296 -5.43 10.57 -7.72
N ALA A 297 -4.65 11.40 -8.43
CA ALA A 297 -5.13 12.21 -9.54
C ALA A 297 -5.95 11.37 -10.52
N CYS A 298 -7.26 11.64 -10.58
CA CYS A 298 -8.09 11.09 -11.65
C CYS A 298 -7.61 11.69 -12.97
N CYS A 299 -6.88 10.90 -13.75
CA CYS A 299 -6.60 11.24 -15.15
C CYS A 299 -7.97 11.34 -15.84
N GLY A 300 -8.36 12.55 -16.23
CA GLY A 300 -9.70 12.87 -16.72
C GLY A 300 -10.15 11.93 -17.84
N ILE A 301 -10.97 10.93 -17.49
CA ILE A 301 -11.88 10.35 -18.45
C ILE A 301 -13.11 11.23 -18.36
N SER A 302 -13.19 12.18 -19.30
CA SER A 302 -14.41 12.96 -19.49
C SER A 302 -15.59 12.00 -19.61
N SER A 303 -16.54 12.07 -18.67
CA SER A 303 -17.78 11.29 -18.68
C SER A 303 -18.64 11.52 -19.94
N SER A 304 -18.26 12.43 -20.84
CA SER A 304 -19.01 12.77 -22.04
C SER A 304 -18.76 11.86 -23.27
N LYS A 305 -17.80 10.92 -23.24
CA LYS A 305 -17.52 10.05 -24.42
C LYS A 305 -17.91 8.57 -24.29
N LEU A 306 -18.53 8.16 -23.18
CA LEU A 306 -18.89 6.76 -22.94
C LEU A 306 -20.32 6.35 -23.33
N PHE A 307 -21.13 7.28 -23.85
CA PHE A 307 -22.52 7.02 -24.25
C PHE A 307 -22.75 6.79 -25.75
N GLY A 308 -21.70 6.80 -26.60
CA GLY A 308 -21.86 6.82 -28.06
C GLY A 308 -21.62 5.52 -28.84
N TYR A 309 -21.11 4.45 -28.22
CA TYR A 309 -20.65 3.25 -28.96
C TYR A 309 -21.18 1.93 -28.38
N LEU A 310 -22.48 1.85 -28.09
CA LEU A 310 -23.08 0.61 -27.55
C LEU A 310 -24.35 0.14 -28.25
N LEU A 311 -24.70 0.67 -29.42
CA LEU A 311 -25.85 0.22 -30.21
C LEU A 311 -25.60 0.30 -31.72
N THR A 312 -24.69 -0.50 -32.25
CA THR A 312 -24.80 -1.04 -33.61
C THR A 312 -23.91 -2.28 -33.72
N ASP A 313 -24.41 -3.29 -34.42
CA ASP A 313 -23.72 -4.52 -34.83
C ASP A 313 -23.77 -5.72 -33.87
N LEU A 314 -25.01 -6.15 -33.60
CA LEU A 314 -25.36 -7.57 -33.57
C LEU A 314 -26.61 -7.78 -34.46
N LYS A 315 -26.37 -8.08 -35.73
CA LYS A 315 -27.25 -8.86 -36.61
C LYS A 315 -26.38 -9.77 -37.47
#